data_AF-A0A645HMP8-F1
#
_entry.id   AF-A0A645HMP8-F1
#
_cell.length_a   1.000
_cell.length_b   1.000
_cell.length_c   1.000
_cell.angle_alpha   90.00
_cell.angle_beta   90.00
_cell.angle_gamma   90.00
#
_symmetry.space_group_name_H-M   'P 1'
#
loop_
_entity.id
_entity.type
_entity.pdbx_description
1 polymer ?
#
loop_
_entity_poly.entity_id
_entity_poly.type
_entity_poly.pdbx_seq_one_letter_code
_entity_poly.pdbx_strand_id
1 'polypeptide(L)'
;MVNASISGETTAGGRARLASLLRQHEPGIVILELGGNDALRGLALQSTQQNLEVMIKAAREAGAQVLLVGMQVPPNYGATYTEQFAEMFRSIADAQSLPLVPFLLSGIGDAADAERWFQSDRIHPNAQAQPQMLANVWPKLKPLLK
;
A
#
# COMPACT_ATOMS: atom_id res chain seq x y z
N MET A 1 11.90 6.71 -12.16
CA MET A 1 10.94 5.91 -11.35
C MET A 1 11.16 4.45 -11.70
N VAL A 2 11.29 3.57 -10.71
CA VAL A 2 11.39 2.12 -10.90
C VAL A 2 10.08 1.51 -10.43
N ASN A 3 9.40 0.77 -11.30
CA ASN A 3 8.22 -0.01 -10.92
C ASN A 3 8.67 -1.44 -10.58
N ALA A 4 8.60 -1.82 -9.31
CA ALA A 4 8.96 -3.14 -8.81
C ALA A 4 7.75 -3.99 -8.40
N SER A 5 6.53 -3.53 -8.71
CA SER A 5 5.27 -4.19 -8.34
C SER A 5 5.07 -5.50 -9.10
N ILE A 6 4.50 -6.50 -8.42
CA ILE A 6 4.05 -7.75 -9.02
C ILE A 6 2.57 -8.00 -8.66
N SER A 7 1.76 -8.32 -9.66
CA SER A 7 0.36 -8.70 -9.47
C SER A 7 0.23 -9.90 -8.52
N GLY A 8 -0.62 -9.78 -7.51
CA GLY A 8 -0.87 -10.85 -6.53
C GLY A 8 0.22 -11.00 -5.45
N GLU A 9 1.15 -10.06 -5.35
CA GLU A 9 2.21 -10.09 -4.34
C GLU A 9 1.67 -9.82 -2.92
N THR A 10 2.21 -10.56 -1.95
CA THR A 10 1.91 -10.39 -0.52
C THR A 10 3.05 -9.66 0.18
N THR A 11 2.82 -9.21 1.42
CA THR A 11 3.87 -8.59 2.24
C THR A 11 5.08 -9.51 2.47
N ALA A 12 4.86 -10.83 2.56
CA ALA A 12 5.93 -11.81 2.69
C ALA A 12 6.81 -11.88 1.43
N GLY A 13 6.20 -11.86 0.24
CA GLY A 13 6.91 -11.84 -1.04
C GLY A 13 7.70 -10.55 -1.25
N GLY A 14 7.06 -9.40 -0.97
CA GLY A 14 7.73 -8.10 -1.02
C GLY A 14 8.94 -8.04 -0.09
N ARG A 15 8.79 -8.49 1.15
CA ARG A 15 9.88 -8.55 2.13
C ARG A 15 11.06 -9.38 1.64
N ALA A 16 10.80 -10.54 1.04
CA ALA A 16 11.86 -11.43 0.54
C ALA A 16 12.71 -10.78 -0.57
N ARG A 17 12.13 -9.89 -1.38
CA ARG A 17 12.78 -9.29 -2.55
C ARG A 17 13.37 -7.91 -2.28
N LEU A 18 12.83 -7.16 -1.31
CA LEU A 18 13.17 -5.76 -1.08
C LEU A 18 14.67 -5.51 -0.89
N ALA A 19 15.38 -6.35 -0.13
CA ALA A 19 16.79 -6.14 0.15
C ALA A 19 17.66 -6.13 -1.13
N SER A 20 17.31 -6.96 -2.13
CA SER A 20 18.00 -6.97 -3.41
C SER A 20 17.68 -5.72 -4.23
N LEU A 21 16.41 -5.28 -4.22
CA LEU A 21 15.96 -4.08 -4.93
C LEU A 21 16.58 -2.81 -4.36
N LEU A 22 16.70 -2.69 -3.04
CA LEU A 22 17.35 -1.55 -2.38
C LEU A 22 18.81 -1.43 -2.79
N ARG A 23 19.57 -2.54 -2.80
CA ARG A 23 20.98 -2.55 -3.26
C ARG A 23 21.12 -2.25 -4.74
N GLN A 24 20.18 -2.72 -5.56
CA GLN A 24 20.27 -2.57 -7.01
C GLN A 24 19.93 -1.15 -7.46
N HIS A 25 18.96 -0.50 -6.82
CA HIS A 25 18.40 0.76 -7.30
C HIS A 25 18.76 1.97 -6.44
N GLU A 26 19.27 1.76 -5.22
CA GLU A 26 19.66 2.82 -4.27
C GLU A 26 18.63 3.97 -4.20
N PRO A 27 17.33 3.66 -3.98
CA PRO A 27 16.28 4.65 -4.16
C PRO A 27 16.30 5.72 -3.05
N GLY A 28 16.10 6.99 -3.41
CA GLY A 28 15.85 8.05 -2.42
C GLY A 28 14.48 7.96 -1.75
N ILE A 29 13.49 7.35 -2.41
CA ILE A 29 12.13 7.15 -1.89
C ILE A 29 11.65 5.73 -2.24
N VAL A 30 11.08 5.04 -1.26
CA VAL A 30 10.33 3.79 -1.43
C VAL A 30 8.86 4.07 -1.17
N ILE A 31 8.02 3.82 -2.18
CA ILE A 31 6.56 3.82 -2.04
C ILE A 31 6.15 2.38 -1.75
N LEU A 32 5.67 2.12 -0.53
CA LEU A 32 5.30 0.78 -0.07
C LEU A 32 3.78 0.61 -0.10
N GLU A 33 3.30 -0.15 -1.08
CA GLU A 33 1.89 -0.50 -1.28
C GLU A 33 1.76 -2.02 -1.34
N LEU A 34 1.55 -2.65 -0.18
CA LEU A 34 1.35 -4.10 -0.03
C LEU A 34 0.39 -4.36 1.13
N GLY A 35 -0.24 -5.54 1.12
CA GLY A 35 -1.17 -5.98 2.17
C GLY A 35 -2.57 -6.29 1.66
N GLY A 36 -2.97 -5.74 0.50
CA GLY A 36 -4.28 -6.04 -0.11
C GLY A 36 -4.46 -7.54 -0.39
N ASN A 37 -3.47 -8.19 -0.98
CA ASN A 37 -3.52 -9.63 -1.24
C ASN A 37 -3.46 -10.48 0.04
N ASP A 38 -2.72 -10.04 1.06
CA ASP A 38 -2.70 -10.68 2.36
C ASP A 38 -4.12 -10.70 2.95
N ALA A 39 -4.81 -9.55 2.90
CA ALA A 39 -6.15 -9.41 3.42
C ALA A 39 -7.21 -10.19 2.61
N LEU A 40 -7.15 -10.11 1.28
CA LEU A 40 -8.05 -10.86 0.40
C LEU A 40 -7.90 -12.39 0.57
N ARG A 41 -6.72 -12.87 0.96
CA ARG A 41 -6.43 -14.28 1.26
C ARG A 41 -6.70 -14.67 2.71
N GLY A 42 -7.15 -13.75 3.56
CA GLY A 42 -7.41 -14.01 4.98
C GLY A 42 -6.16 -14.32 5.80
N LEU A 43 -5.00 -13.80 5.40
CA LEU A 43 -3.77 -13.95 6.20
C LEU A 43 -3.86 -13.11 7.48
N ALA A 44 -3.11 -13.52 8.50
CA ALA A 44 -3.10 -12.84 9.80
C ALA A 44 -2.53 -11.42 9.69
N LEU A 45 -3.32 -10.42 10.11
CA LEU A 45 -2.93 -9.00 10.07
C LEU A 45 -1.62 -8.71 10.82
N GLN A 46 -1.36 -9.43 11.91
CA GLN A 46 -0.12 -9.31 12.65
C GLN A 46 1.12 -9.66 11.79
N SER A 47 1.02 -10.67 10.91
CA SER A 47 2.11 -11.02 10.01
C SER A 47 2.28 -9.96 8.92
N THR A 48 1.18 -9.46 8.36
CA THR A 48 1.17 -8.34 7.41
C THR A 48 1.88 -7.12 8.00
N GLN A 49 1.52 -6.72 9.22
CA GLN A 49 2.13 -5.61 9.94
C GLN A 49 3.63 -5.82 10.14
N GLN A 50 4.04 -6.96 10.69
CA GLN A 50 5.46 -7.26 10.94
C GLN A 50 6.29 -7.22 9.65
N ASN A 51 5.75 -7.72 8.54
CA ASN A 51 6.44 -7.67 7.26
C ASN A 51 6.58 -6.23 6.74
N LEU A 52 5.54 -5.41 6.85
CA LEU A 52 5.59 -3.99 6.48
C LEU A 52 6.63 -3.24 7.33
N GLU A 53 6.64 -3.43 8.65
CA GLU A 53 7.59 -2.82 9.57
C GLU A 53 9.05 -3.20 9.25
N VAL A 54 9.30 -4.48 8.94
CA VAL A 54 10.64 -4.94 8.50
C VAL A 54 11.06 -4.26 7.19
N MET A 55 10.14 -4.14 6.23
CA MET A 55 10.42 -3.49 4.94
C MET A 55 10.70 -1.99 5.11
N ILE A 56 9.92 -1.30 5.94
CA ILE A 56 10.11 0.11 6.30
C ILE A 56 11.49 0.30 6.93
N LYS A 57 11.87 -0.53 7.90
CA LYS A 57 13.19 -0.48 8.54
C LYS A 57 14.31 -0.64 7.52
N ALA A 58 14.24 -1.66 6.67
CA ALA A 58 15.25 -1.92 5.65
C ALA A 58 15.40 -0.76 4.65
N ALA A 59 14.29 -0.17 4.20
CA ALA A 59 14.31 0.98 3.30
C ALA A 59 14.99 2.20 3.95
N ARG A 60 14.66 2.50 5.21
CA ARG A 60 15.28 3.62 5.95
C ARG A 60 16.78 3.38 6.22
N GLU A 61 17.17 2.14 6.54
CA GLU A 61 18.58 1.75 6.71
C GLU A 61 19.37 1.88 5.41
N ALA A 62 18.72 1.71 4.25
CA ALA A 62 19.30 1.97 2.94
C ALA A 62 19.32 3.47 2.55
N GLY A 63 18.92 4.36 3.45
CA GLY A 63 18.91 5.82 3.23
C GLY A 63 17.66 6.35 2.50
N ALA A 64 16.65 5.51 2.25
CA ALA A 64 15.44 5.92 1.56
C ALA A 64 14.41 6.54 2.52
N GLN A 65 13.69 7.55 2.06
CA GLN A 65 12.42 7.94 2.65
C GLN A 65 11.35 6.90 2.30
N VAL A 66 10.37 6.68 3.18
CA VAL A 66 9.28 5.72 2.93
C VAL A 66 7.95 6.45 2.90
N LEU A 67 7.18 6.21 1.84
CA LEU A 67 5.76 6.55 1.76
C LEU A 67 4.94 5.28 1.91
N LEU A 68 4.17 5.18 3.00
CA LEU A 68 3.26 4.05 3.19
C LEU A 68 1.93 4.35 2.49
N VAL A 69 1.45 3.38 1.70
CA VAL A 69 0.17 3.46 1.01
C VAL A 69 -0.73 2.35 1.54
N GLY A 70 -1.79 2.75 2.23
CA GLY A 70 -2.77 1.87 2.83
C GLY A 70 -3.84 1.41 1.85
N MET A 71 -4.48 0.30 2.23
CA MET A 71 -5.57 -0.34 1.51
C MET A 71 -6.75 -0.60 2.44
N GLN A 72 -7.92 -0.82 1.85
CA GLN A 72 -9.11 -1.32 2.52
C GLN A 72 -9.62 -2.56 1.78
N VAL A 73 -10.39 -3.39 2.47
CA VAL A 73 -11.08 -4.55 1.88
C VAL A 73 -12.60 -4.31 1.88
N PRO A 74 -13.36 -4.98 1.00
CA PRO A 74 -14.79 -4.72 0.90
C PRO A 74 -15.55 -5.17 2.18
N PRO A 75 -16.73 -4.59 2.46
CA PRO A 75 -17.46 -4.81 3.72
C PRO A 75 -17.87 -6.26 4.00
N ASN A 76 -17.91 -7.12 2.97
CA ASN A 76 -18.25 -8.54 3.11
C ASN A 76 -17.21 -9.36 3.89
N TYR A 77 -16.03 -8.80 4.18
CA TYR A 77 -15.02 -9.40 5.08
C TYR A 77 -15.32 -9.16 6.58
N GLY A 78 -16.37 -8.39 6.89
CA GLY A 78 -16.81 -8.09 8.26
C GLY A 78 -16.19 -6.80 8.81
N ALA A 79 -17.03 -5.99 9.47
CA ALA A 79 -16.67 -4.63 9.92
C ALA A 79 -15.42 -4.60 10.81
N THR A 80 -15.33 -5.50 11.79
CA THR A 80 -14.17 -5.59 12.68
C THR A 80 -12.87 -5.85 11.92
N TYR A 81 -12.90 -6.75 10.93
CA TYR A 81 -11.71 -7.05 10.13
C TYR A 81 -11.32 -5.87 9.24
N THR A 82 -12.30 -5.24 8.58
CA THR A 82 -12.06 -4.09 7.70
C THR A 82 -11.47 -2.90 8.46
N GLU A 83 -11.96 -2.66 9.68
CA GLU A 83 -11.45 -1.62 10.57
C GLU A 83 -10.04 -1.93 11.05
N GLN A 84 -9.78 -3.15 11.51
CA GLN A 84 -8.43 -3.56 11.95
C GLN A 84 -7.41 -3.49 10.82
N PHE A 85 -7.79 -3.86 9.59
CA PHE A 85 -6.91 -3.79 8.43
C PHE A 85 -6.55 -2.33 8.07
N ALA A 86 -7.53 -1.43 8.05
CA ALA A 86 -7.27 -0.01 7.81
C ALA A 86 -6.44 0.61 8.94
N GLU A 87 -6.74 0.25 10.19
CA GLU A 87 -6.06 0.80 11.37
C GLU A 87 -4.61 0.34 11.49
N MET A 88 -4.29 -0.88 11.04
CA MET A 88 -2.91 -1.37 10.97
C MET A 88 -1.99 -0.39 10.22
N PHE A 89 -2.42 0.15 9.06
CA PHE A 89 -1.60 1.12 8.32
C PHE A 89 -1.41 2.44 9.07
N ARG A 90 -2.44 2.93 9.77
CA ARG A 90 -2.36 4.15 10.59
C ARG A 90 -1.41 3.94 11.77
N SER A 91 -1.57 2.84 12.49
CA SER A 91 -0.72 2.46 13.62
C SER A 91 0.74 2.34 13.23
N ILE A 92 1.06 1.72 12.09
CA ILE A 92 2.43 1.66 11.55
C ILE A 92 2.96 3.06 11.24
N ALA A 93 2.16 3.87 10.54
CA ALA A 93 2.57 5.21 10.13
C ALA A 93 2.84 6.12 11.34
N ASP A 94 1.98 6.09 12.36
CA ASP A 94 2.16 6.86 13.58
C ASP A 94 3.39 6.40 14.37
N ALA A 95 3.54 5.08 14.57
CA ALA A 95 4.68 4.51 15.30
C ALA A 95 6.03 4.78 14.62
N GLN A 96 6.06 4.83 13.28
CA GLN A 96 7.27 5.05 12.49
C GLN A 96 7.41 6.50 11.98
N SER A 97 6.47 7.39 12.33
CA SER A 97 6.39 8.78 11.86
C SER A 97 6.49 8.90 10.33
N LEU A 98 5.70 8.10 9.60
CA LEU A 98 5.70 8.03 8.14
C LEU A 98 4.62 8.93 7.52
N PRO A 99 4.87 9.50 6.33
CA PRO A 99 3.77 9.93 5.48
C PRO A 99 2.92 8.73 5.08
N LEU A 100 1.60 8.86 5.22
CA LEU A 100 0.61 7.83 4.91
C LEU A 100 -0.41 8.34 3.89
N VAL A 101 -0.66 7.54 2.85
CA VAL A 101 -1.89 7.58 2.05
C VAL A 101 -2.85 6.57 2.69
N PRO A 102 -3.92 6.96 3.40
CA PRO A 102 -4.71 6.01 4.19
C PRO A 102 -5.42 4.95 3.35
N PHE A 103 -5.85 5.34 2.15
CA PHE A 103 -6.51 4.44 1.21
C PHE A 103 -6.21 4.87 -0.23
N LEU A 104 -5.51 4.01 -0.98
CA LEU A 104 -5.17 4.27 -2.38
C LEU A 104 -6.41 4.49 -3.26
N LEU A 105 -7.48 3.74 -2.99
CA LEU A 105 -8.70 3.76 -3.81
C LEU A 105 -9.79 4.66 -3.21
N SER A 106 -9.40 5.69 -2.44
CA SER A 106 -10.32 6.72 -1.97
C SER A 106 -10.97 7.49 -3.14
N GLY A 107 -12.28 7.69 -3.08
CA GLY A 107 -13.07 8.23 -4.19
C GLY A 107 -13.22 7.27 -5.38
N ILE A 108 -12.85 5.99 -5.21
CA ILE A 108 -12.90 4.94 -6.25
C ILE A 108 -13.67 3.74 -5.70
N GLY A 109 -13.15 3.08 -4.67
CA GLY A 109 -13.75 1.89 -4.05
C GLY A 109 -14.96 2.20 -3.16
N ASP A 110 -15.04 3.43 -2.68
CA ASP A 110 -16.10 3.99 -1.82
C ASP A 110 -17.00 4.98 -2.57
N ALA A 111 -16.79 5.16 -3.89
CA ALA A 111 -17.65 5.99 -4.72
C ALA A 111 -19.02 5.33 -4.94
N ALA A 112 -20.08 6.15 -5.04
CA ALA A 112 -21.44 5.67 -5.34
C ALA A 112 -21.52 4.93 -6.70
N ASP A 113 -20.63 5.25 -7.63
CA ASP A 113 -20.49 4.62 -8.93
C ASP A 113 -19.23 3.76 -9.07
N ALA A 114 -18.79 3.14 -7.96
CA ALA A 114 -17.59 2.31 -7.88
C ALA A 114 -17.40 1.40 -9.12
N GLU A 115 -18.46 0.73 -9.59
CA GLU A 115 -18.41 -0.21 -10.72
C GLU A 115 -17.76 0.36 -11.98
N ARG A 116 -17.91 1.67 -12.27
CA ARG A 116 -17.31 2.28 -13.47
C ARG A 116 -15.78 2.36 -13.42
N TRP A 117 -15.21 2.31 -12.22
CA TRP A 117 -13.78 2.51 -11.99
C TRP A 117 -12.97 1.22 -11.96
N PHE A 118 -13.64 0.07 -11.91
CA PHE A 118 -12.99 -1.24 -11.87
C PHE A 118 -13.03 -1.94 -13.23
N GLN A 119 -12.16 -2.93 -13.38
CA GLN A 119 -12.23 -3.92 -14.45
C GLN A 119 -13.40 -4.88 -14.20
N SER A 120 -13.63 -5.81 -15.12
CA SER A 120 -14.74 -6.78 -15.03
C SER A 120 -14.70 -7.65 -13.76
N ASP A 121 -13.53 -7.80 -13.13
CA ASP A 121 -13.37 -8.53 -11.87
C ASP A 121 -13.85 -7.77 -10.63
N ARG A 122 -14.18 -6.47 -10.76
CA ARG A 122 -14.65 -5.59 -9.67
C ARG A 122 -13.66 -5.41 -8.52
N ILE A 123 -12.39 -5.76 -8.72
CA ILE A 123 -11.32 -5.67 -7.71
C ILE A 123 -10.21 -4.73 -8.20
N HIS A 124 -9.82 -4.83 -9.47
CA HIS A 124 -8.71 -4.05 -10.01
C HIS A 124 -9.20 -2.76 -10.69
N PRO A 125 -8.64 -1.59 -10.34
CA PRO A 125 -8.98 -0.34 -11.01
C PRO A 125 -8.67 -0.40 -12.51
N ASN A 126 -9.50 0.25 -13.31
CA ASN A 126 -9.29 0.39 -14.74
C ASN A 126 -8.47 1.65 -15.08
N ALA A 127 -8.29 1.94 -16.36
CA ALA A 127 -7.50 3.08 -16.82
C ALA A 127 -8.07 4.44 -16.38
N GLN A 128 -9.40 4.56 -16.24
CA GLN A 128 -10.06 5.81 -15.83
C GLN A 128 -9.76 6.16 -14.37
N ALA A 129 -9.51 5.17 -13.52
CA ALA A 129 -9.20 5.36 -12.10
C ALA A 129 -7.77 5.89 -11.84
N GLN A 130 -6.84 5.72 -12.80
CA GLN A 130 -5.42 6.03 -12.60
C GLN A 130 -5.15 7.50 -12.21
N PRO A 131 -5.79 8.51 -12.83
CA PRO A 131 -5.61 9.91 -12.42
C PRO A 131 -6.09 10.18 -11.00
N GLN A 132 -7.18 9.55 -10.56
CA GLN A 132 -7.68 9.68 -9.20
C GLN A 132 -6.75 8.99 -8.19
N MET A 133 -6.22 7.82 -8.52
CA MET A 133 -5.19 7.16 -7.69
C MET A 133 -3.95 8.04 -7.52
N LEU A 134 -3.49 8.69 -8.60
CA LEU A 134 -2.41 9.66 -8.53
C LEU A 134 -2.78 10.84 -7.61
N ALA A 135 -4.00 11.38 -7.73
CA ALA A 135 -4.47 12.47 -6.88
C ALA A 135 -4.50 12.08 -5.39
N ASN A 136 -4.73 10.80 -5.06
CA ASN A 136 -4.68 10.30 -3.69
C ASN A 136 -3.24 10.19 -3.14
N VAL A 137 -2.28 9.83 -3.99
CA VAL A 137 -0.87 9.64 -3.60
C VAL A 137 -0.09 10.96 -3.59
N TRP A 138 -0.35 11.82 -4.56
CA TRP A 138 0.46 13.01 -4.85
C TRP A 138 0.65 13.97 -3.67
N PRO A 139 -0.38 14.28 -2.83
CA PRO A 139 -0.20 15.18 -1.69
C PRO A 139 0.82 14.69 -0.66
N LYS A 140 1.04 13.38 -0.57
CA LYS A 140 2.00 12.76 0.35
C LYS A 140 3.34 12.50 -0.31
N LEU A 141 3.36 12.21 -1.61
CA LEU A 141 4.61 11.99 -2.35
C LEU A 141 5.35 13.29 -2.68
N LYS A 142 4.64 14.33 -3.15
CA LYS A 142 5.25 15.59 -3.62
C LYS A 142 6.23 16.22 -2.62
N PRO A 143 5.95 16.27 -1.30
CA PRO A 143 6.88 16.84 -0.32
C PRO A 143 8.20 16.07 -0.16
N LEU A 144 8.25 14.80 -0.59
CA LEU A 144 9.44 13.95 -0.52
C LEU A 144 10.39 14.13 -1.72
N LEU A 145 9.87 14.59 -2.87
CA LEU A 145 10.61 14.69 -4.15
C LEU A 145 11.55 15.91 -4.22
N LYS A 146 12.07 16.40 -3.10
CA LYS A 146 12.90 17.62 -3.07
C LYS A 146 14.22 17.45 -3.82
#